data_AF-A0A0D3I013-F1
#
_entry.id   AF-A0A0D3I013-F1
#
_cell.length_a   1.000
_cell.length_b   1.000
_cell.length_c   1.000
_cell.angle_alpha   90.00
_cell.angle_beta   90.00
_cell.angle_gamma   90.00
#
_symmetry.space_group_name_H-M   'P 1'
#
loop_
_entity.id
_entity.type
_entity.pdbx_description
1 polymer ?
#
loop_
_entity_poly.entity_id
_entity_poly.type
_entity_poly.pdbx_seq_one_letter_code
_entity_poly.pdbx_strand_id
1 'polypeptide(L)'
;MRCSAPECDVLARLCVVRAPRGLGLLSPDCLSALGGGTSLNLCEAIERVDFKENRVAGVGTGPRAAPLDDRPRRVDLRLGGIGCRVHAGDRVRLQVCSAAHPRAMRHPLQAPGEDWLGEGSLGSPATLELVSDAEHPSCVQLPVLDVELARWTSVGRLGRGDVLETEGGGLRTWVRDSIDRRSTGYSGAERGSGGLSA
;
A
#
# COMPACT_ATOMS: atom_id res chain seq x y z
N MET A 1 -0.50 -17.95 -7.08
CA MET A 1 -1.94 -18.06 -6.77
C MET A 1 -2.58 -19.04 -7.74
N ARG A 2 -3.53 -19.87 -7.30
CA ARG A 2 -4.33 -20.77 -8.15
C ARG A 2 -5.80 -20.44 -7.99
N CYS A 3 -6.60 -20.69 -9.03
CA CYS A 3 -8.04 -20.53 -8.98
C CYS A 3 -8.72 -21.71 -9.68
N SER A 4 -9.84 -22.20 -9.15
CA SER A 4 -10.62 -23.25 -9.83
C SER A 4 -11.49 -22.71 -10.97
N ALA A 5 -11.67 -21.39 -11.04
CA ALA A 5 -12.37 -20.71 -12.13
C ALA A 5 -11.37 -20.21 -13.19
N PRO A 6 -11.79 -20.10 -14.47
CA PRO A 6 -10.94 -19.59 -15.54
C PRO A 6 -10.62 -18.10 -15.38
N GLU A 7 -11.40 -17.37 -14.61
CA GLU A 7 -11.22 -15.94 -14.34
C GLU A 7 -11.84 -15.62 -12.98
N CYS A 8 -11.19 -14.77 -12.19
CA CYS A 8 -11.79 -14.20 -10.99
C CYS A 8 -11.19 -12.83 -10.67
N ASP A 9 -11.90 -12.03 -9.88
CA ASP A 9 -11.32 -10.82 -9.31
C ASP A 9 -10.41 -11.20 -8.13
N VAL A 10 -9.26 -10.54 -8.02
CA VAL A 10 -8.32 -10.66 -6.91
C VAL A 10 -8.15 -9.28 -6.31
N LEU A 11 -8.47 -9.17 -5.02
CA LEU A 11 -8.30 -7.98 -4.23
C LEU A 11 -7.21 -8.20 -3.20
N ALA A 12 -6.32 -7.22 -3.09
CA ALA A 12 -5.38 -7.12 -1.98
C ALA A 12 -5.54 -5.78 -1.28
N ARG A 13 -5.49 -5.81 0.06
CA ARG A 13 -5.69 -4.66 0.92
C ARG A 13 -4.62 -4.62 2.00
N LEU A 14 -3.89 -3.52 2.04
CA LEU A 14 -2.92 -3.27 3.09
C LEU A 14 -3.61 -2.55 4.25
N CYS A 15 -3.46 -3.10 5.45
CA CYS A 15 -4.00 -2.54 6.67
C CYS A 15 -2.91 -2.32 7.71
N VAL A 16 -3.18 -1.39 8.63
CA VAL A 16 -2.48 -1.30 9.92
C VAL A 16 -3.46 -1.65 11.02
N VAL A 17 -3.11 -2.62 11.85
CA VAL A 17 -3.83 -2.99 13.07
C VAL A 17 -3.21 -2.23 14.22
N ARG A 18 -3.98 -1.37 14.86
CA ARG A 18 -3.49 -0.52 15.95
C ARG A 18 -3.23 -1.32 17.20
N ALA A 19 -2.09 -1.08 17.84
CA ALA A 19 -1.82 -1.61 19.17
C ALA A 19 -2.89 -1.13 20.15
N PRO A 20 -3.24 -1.93 21.18
CA PRO A 20 -3.90 -1.41 22.36
C PRO A 20 -3.05 -0.29 22.97
N ARG A 21 -3.57 0.94 22.96
CA ARG A 21 -2.98 2.06 23.68
C ARG A 21 -3.85 2.32 24.91
N GLY A 22 -3.22 2.58 26.05
CA GLY A 22 -3.96 3.07 27.22
C GLY A 22 -4.72 4.33 26.84
N LEU A 23 -5.93 4.51 27.39
CA LEU A 23 -6.74 5.72 27.28
C LEU A 23 -6.01 6.89 27.97
N GLY A 24 -4.94 7.37 27.36
CA GLY A 24 -4.37 8.66 27.72
C GLY A 24 -5.37 9.72 27.29
N LEU A 25 -6.07 10.33 28.25
CA LEU A 25 -7.09 11.38 28.10
C LEU A 25 -6.64 12.62 27.27
N LEU A 26 -5.39 12.66 26.80
CA LEU A 26 -4.75 13.83 26.20
C LEU A 26 -4.01 13.53 24.88
N SER A 27 -4.18 12.35 24.26
CA SER A 27 -3.55 12.10 22.95
C SER A 27 -4.31 12.85 21.83
N PRO A 28 -3.68 13.82 21.14
CA PRO A 28 -4.34 14.60 20.08
C PRO A 28 -4.58 13.77 18.80
N ASP A 29 -4.06 12.55 18.71
CA ASP A 29 -4.30 11.66 17.59
C ASP A 29 -5.77 11.20 17.62
N CYS A 30 -6.64 11.82 16.82
CA CYS A 30 -8.06 11.48 16.69
C CYS A 30 -8.28 10.00 16.33
N LEU A 31 -7.26 9.35 15.73
CA LEU A 31 -7.25 7.93 15.40
C LEU A 31 -6.99 7.00 16.60
N SER A 32 -6.51 7.52 17.73
CA SER A 32 -6.34 6.75 18.97
C SER A 32 -7.67 6.42 19.65
N ALA A 33 -8.74 7.14 19.31
CA ALA A 33 -10.10 6.85 19.76
C ALA A 33 -10.68 5.55 19.17
N LEU A 34 -10.07 5.01 18.09
CA LEU A 34 -10.54 3.78 17.45
C LEU A 34 -10.23 2.52 18.26
N GLY A 35 -9.61 2.63 19.43
CA GLY A 35 -9.37 1.50 20.32
C GLY A 35 -8.30 0.54 19.79
N GLY A 36 -7.74 -0.24 20.72
CA GLY A 36 -6.80 -1.31 20.38
C GLY A 36 -7.41 -2.35 19.48
N GLY A 37 -6.65 -2.84 18.51
CA GLY A 37 -7.07 -3.91 17.60
C GLY A 37 -7.83 -3.43 16.37
N THR A 38 -8.16 -2.14 16.25
CA THR A 38 -8.77 -1.62 15.03
C THR A 38 -7.85 -1.78 13.84
N SER A 39 -8.38 -2.36 12.76
CA SER A 39 -7.69 -2.49 11.49
C SER A 39 -8.12 -1.38 10.54
N LEU A 40 -7.16 -0.52 10.20
CA LEU A 40 -7.34 0.60 9.29
C LEU A 40 -6.84 0.21 7.91
N ASN A 41 -7.67 0.35 6.89
CA ASN A 41 -7.29 0.14 5.50
C ASN A 41 -6.44 1.33 5.06
N LEU A 42 -5.20 1.09 4.63
CA LEU A 42 -4.31 2.11 4.10
C LEU A 42 -4.54 2.31 2.61
N CYS A 43 -4.52 1.20 1.87
CA CYS A 43 -4.70 1.18 0.44
C CYS A 43 -5.13 -0.23 0.00
N GLU A 44 -5.65 -0.34 -1.22
CA GLU A 44 -6.08 -1.60 -1.80
C GLU A 44 -6.10 -1.52 -3.32
N ALA A 45 -6.00 -2.68 -3.96
CA ALA A 45 -6.23 -2.85 -5.39
C ALA A 45 -7.13 -4.06 -5.63
N ILE A 46 -7.90 -3.98 -6.71
CA ILE A 46 -8.66 -5.10 -7.25
C ILE A 46 -8.33 -5.23 -8.72
N GLU A 47 -7.94 -6.43 -9.15
CA GLU A 47 -7.68 -6.73 -10.55
C GLU A 47 -8.40 -8.00 -10.94
N ARG A 48 -8.89 -8.03 -12.18
CA ARG A 48 -9.43 -9.24 -12.78
C ARG A 48 -8.30 -10.08 -13.35
N VAL A 49 -8.21 -11.32 -12.92
CA VAL A 49 -7.12 -12.22 -13.29
C VAL A 49 -7.68 -13.36 -14.12
N ASP A 50 -7.18 -13.50 -15.35
CA ASP A 50 -7.42 -14.66 -16.20
C ASP A 50 -6.49 -15.82 -15.76
N PHE A 51 -7.03 -17.01 -15.52
CA PHE A 51 -6.29 -18.22 -15.17
C PHE A 51 -6.26 -19.25 -16.32
N LYS A 52 -6.72 -18.89 -17.54
CA LYS A 52 -6.79 -19.79 -18.72
C LYS A 52 -5.44 -20.10 -19.36
N GLU A 53 -4.44 -19.23 -19.28
CA GLU A 53 -3.09 -19.48 -19.85
C GLU A 53 -2.41 -20.70 -19.22
N ASN A 54 -2.91 -21.14 -18.07
CA ASN A 54 -2.61 -22.42 -17.43
C ASN A 54 -3.48 -23.55 -18.00
N ARG A 55 -3.84 -23.54 -19.27
CA ARG A 55 -4.38 -24.72 -19.94
C ARG A 55 -3.31 -25.23 -20.86
N VAL A 56 -2.68 -26.35 -20.49
CA VAL A 56 -1.82 -27.08 -21.41
C VAL A 56 -2.67 -27.32 -22.66
N ALA A 57 -2.20 -26.82 -23.81
CA ALA A 57 -2.80 -27.06 -25.11
C ALA A 57 -2.60 -28.54 -25.50
N GLY A 58 -3.21 -29.44 -24.74
CA GLY A 58 -3.16 -30.88 -24.89
C GLY A 58 -4.42 -31.37 -25.59
N VAL A 59 -4.31 -31.51 -26.91
CA VAL A 59 -4.97 -32.49 -27.78
C VAL A 59 -6.13 -33.25 -27.13
N GLY A 60 -7.34 -32.72 -27.28
CA GLY A 60 -8.58 -33.39 -26.88
C GLY A 60 -9.79 -32.60 -27.37
N THR A 61 -10.27 -32.90 -28.57
CA THR A 61 -11.46 -32.32 -29.19
C THR A 61 -12.74 -32.89 -28.55
N GLY A 62 -12.94 -32.65 -27.25
CA GLY A 62 -14.14 -33.03 -26.52
C GLY A 62 -14.64 -31.87 -25.64
N PRO A 63 -15.96 -31.77 -25.39
CA PRO A 63 -16.58 -30.68 -24.61
C PRO A 63 -16.29 -30.74 -23.10
N ARG A 64 -15.36 -31.59 -22.66
CA ARG A 64 -14.91 -31.65 -21.27
C ARG A 64 -13.68 -30.75 -21.17
N ALA A 65 -13.88 -29.54 -20.64
CA ALA A 65 -12.80 -28.59 -20.40
C ALA A 65 -11.61 -29.32 -19.76
N ALA A 66 -10.44 -29.22 -20.41
CA ALA A 66 -9.21 -29.78 -19.87
C ALA A 66 -9.03 -29.31 -18.41
N PRO A 67 -8.49 -30.16 -17.52
CA PRO A 67 -8.18 -29.75 -16.16
C PRO A 67 -7.35 -28.47 -16.21
N LEU A 68 -7.71 -27.47 -15.40
CA LEU A 68 -6.84 -26.30 -15.22
C LEU A 68 -5.47 -26.82 -14.75
N ASP A 69 -4.38 -26.37 -15.37
CA ASP A 69 -3.02 -26.70 -14.94
C ASP A 69 -2.86 -26.21 -13.50
N ASP A 70 -2.43 -27.12 -12.64
CA ASP A 70 -2.29 -26.90 -11.19
C ASP A 70 -1.06 -26.04 -10.86
N ARG A 71 -0.49 -25.33 -11.83
CA ARG A 71 0.63 -24.42 -11.60
C ARG A 71 0.13 -23.10 -11.03
N PRO A 72 0.76 -22.58 -9.96
CA PRO A 72 0.43 -21.25 -9.48
C PRO A 72 0.79 -20.18 -10.50
N ARG A 73 -0.12 -19.23 -10.72
CA ARG A 73 0.10 -18.00 -11.50
C ARG A 73 0.68 -16.90 -10.61
N ARG A 74 1.65 -16.15 -11.13
CA ARG A 74 2.12 -14.89 -10.53
C ARG A 74 1.11 -13.78 -10.84
N VAL A 75 0.65 -13.09 -9.80
CA VAL A 75 -0.28 -11.95 -9.90
C VAL A 75 0.38 -10.77 -9.21
N ASP A 76 0.63 -9.69 -9.97
CA ASP A 76 1.27 -8.48 -9.46
C ASP A 76 0.19 -7.38 -9.33
N LEU A 77 -0.18 -7.02 -8.09
CA LEU A 77 -1.21 -6.01 -7.81
C LEU A 77 -0.57 -4.68 -7.37
N ARG A 78 -0.99 -3.56 -7.96
CA ARG A 78 -0.50 -2.22 -7.58
C ARG A 78 -1.46 -1.52 -6.61
N LEU A 79 -1.14 -1.59 -5.30
CA LEU A 79 -2.02 -1.13 -4.20
C LEU A 79 -2.24 0.40 -4.11
N GLY A 80 -1.58 1.22 -4.91
CA GLY A 80 -1.62 2.68 -4.80
C GLY A 80 -0.68 3.25 -3.74
N GLY A 81 -0.64 4.59 -3.62
CA GLY A 81 0.25 5.30 -2.69
C GLY A 81 -0.17 5.19 -1.23
N ILE A 82 0.79 5.15 -0.31
CA ILE A 82 0.55 5.16 1.14
C ILE A 82 1.37 6.26 1.82
N GLY A 83 0.75 6.94 2.78
CA GLY A 83 1.40 7.89 3.69
C GLY A 83 0.99 7.56 5.11
N CYS A 84 1.69 6.62 5.75
CA CYS A 84 1.35 6.16 7.09
C CYS A 84 2.59 5.97 7.95
N ARG A 85 2.48 6.34 9.23
CA ARG A 85 3.44 5.95 10.26
C ARG A 85 2.89 4.72 11.01
N VAL A 86 3.64 3.62 10.93
CA VAL A 86 3.41 2.43 11.75
C VAL A 86 4.21 2.61 13.04
N HIS A 87 3.52 2.66 14.18
CA HIS A 87 4.17 2.87 15.47
C HIS A 87 4.61 1.54 16.09
N ALA A 88 5.50 1.60 17.08
CA ALA A 88 5.81 0.44 17.90
C ALA A 88 4.52 -0.18 18.48
N GLY A 89 4.38 -1.50 18.34
CA GLY A 89 3.21 -2.26 18.75
C GLY A 89 2.10 -2.38 17.71
N ASP A 90 2.05 -1.51 16.69
CA ASP A 90 1.13 -1.69 15.57
C ASP A 90 1.54 -2.93 14.76
N ARG A 91 0.61 -3.50 14.00
CA ARG A 91 0.88 -4.61 13.08
C ARG A 91 0.48 -4.25 11.66
N VAL A 92 1.29 -4.64 10.69
CA VAL A 92 0.91 -4.60 9.28
C VAL A 92 0.13 -5.88 8.96
N ARG A 93 -1.00 -5.73 8.28
CA ARG A 93 -1.84 -6.85 7.85
C ARG A 93 -2.12 -6.73 6.35
N LEU A 94 -1.84 -7.79 5.60
CA LEU A 94 -2.29 -7.92 4.21
C LEU A 94 -3.53 -8.81 4.19
N GLN A 95 -4.63 -8.32 3.63
CA GLN A 95 -5.84 -9.09 3.38
C GLN A 95 -5.93 -9.36 1.87
N VAL A 96 -6.11 -10.62 1.48
CA VAL A 96 -6.36 -11.04 0.09
C VAL A 96 -7.73 -11.70 0.01
N CYS A 97 -8.58 -11.27 -0.92
CA CYS A 97 -9.90 -11.86 -1.17
C CYS A 97 -10.31 -11.72 -2.64
N SER A 98 -11.45 -12.27 -3.05
CA SER A 98 -11.93 -12.24 -4.43
C SER A 98 -13.17 -11.38 -4.66
N ALA A 99 -13.55 -10.57 -3.67
CA ALA A 99 -14.75 -9.72 -3.76
C ALA A 99 -14.64 -8.48 -2.85
N ALA A 100 -15.30 -7.40 -3.27
CA ALA A 100 -15.50 -6.17 -2.49
C ALA A 100 -16.88 -5.54 -2.73
N HIS A 101 -17.94 -6.37 -2.72
CA HIS A 101 -19.31 -5.86 -2.81
C HIS A 101 -19.64 -4.96 -1.59
N PRO A 102 -20.36 -3.84 -1.74
CA PRO A 102 -20.98 -3.32 -2.96
C PRO A 102 -20.08 -2.42 -3.82
N ARG A 103 -18.85 -2.15 -3.39
CA ARG A 103 -17.94 -1.21 -4.08
C ARG A 103 -17.49 -1.74 -5.44
N ALA A 104 -17.24 -3.03 -5.56
CA ALA A 104 -16.97 -3.70 -6.82
C ALA A 104 -18.12 -4.67 -7.14
N MET A 105 -18.57 -4.65 -8.40
CA MET A 105 -19.53 -5.62 -8.91
C MET A 105 -18.91 -7.02 -8.78
N ARG A 106 -19.70 -7.99 -8.32
CA ARG A 106 -19.25 -9.38 -8.16
C ARG A 106 -18.86 -9.97 -9.51
N HIS A 107 -17.75 -10.71 -9.57
CA HIS A 107 -17.46 -11.57 -10.70
C HIS A 107 -18.54 -12.66 -10.80
N PRO A 108 -19.18 -12.90 -11.96
CA PRO A 108 -20.25 -13.89 -12.07
C PRO A 108 -19.75 -15.34 -12.02
N LEU A 109 -18.43 -15.56 -12.20
CA LEU A 109 -17.78 -16.89 -12.26
C LEU A 109 -18.35 -17.80 -13.36
N GLN A 110 -18.92 -17.20 -14.39
CA GLN A 110 -19.46 -17.86 -15.58
C GLN A 110 -18.35 -18.23 -16.57
N ALA A 111 -18.72 -18.99 -17.60
CA ALA A 111 -17.79 -19.29 -18.68
C ALA A 111 -17.35 -17.99 -19.39
N PRO A 112 -16.12 -17.97 -19.96
CA PRO A 112 -15.63 -16.78 -20.64
C PRO A 112 -16.54 -16.39 -21.81
N GLY A 113 -16.90 -15.10 -21.90
CA GLY A 113 -17.74 -14.56 -22.97
C GLY A 113 -19.24 -14.47 -22.65
N GLU A 114 -19.68 -14.85 -21.45
CA GLU A 114 -21.04 -14.60 -20.99
C GLU A 114 -21.24 -13.15 -20.51
N ASP A 115 -22.45 -12.61 -20.71
CA ASP A 115 -22.79 -11.23 -20.33
C ASP A 115 -22.99 -11.12 -18.80
N TRP A 116 -21.93 -10.64 -18.15
CA TRP A 116 -21.84 -10.32 -16.73
C TRP A 116 -22.71 -9.14 -16.24
N LEU A 117 -23.20 -8.27 -17.14
CA LEU A 117 -24.01 -7.10 -16.75
C LEU A 117 -25.51 -7.42 -16.73
N GLY A 118 -25.92 -8.59 -17.21
CA GLY A 118 -27.31 -9.03 -17.24
C GLY A 118 -27.79 -9.72 -15.96
N GLU A 119 -29.06 -10.16 -15.95
CA GLU A 119 -29.69 -10.96 -14.89
C GLU A 119 -29.22 -12.44 -14.88
N GLY A 120 -28.02 -12.71 -15.38
CA GLY A 120 -27.48 -14.05 -15.52
C GLY A 120 -27.35 -14.78 -14.17
N SER A 121 -27.61 -16.08 -14.19
CA SER A 121 -27.37 -16.96 -13.05
C SER A 121 -25.89 -16.98 -12.68
N LEU A 122 -25.56 -16.85 -11.39
CA LEU A 122 -24.18 -16.99 -10.93
C LEU A 122 -23.61 -18.38 -11.26
N GLY A 123 -22.33 -18.40 -11.64
CA GLY A 123 -21.55 -19.63 -11.78
C GLY A 123 -21.31 -20.31 -10.44
N SER A 124 -20.73 -21.51 -10.49
CA SER A 124 -20.36 -22.24 -9.28
C SER A 124 -19.30 -21.49 -8.47
N PRO A 125 -19.31 -21.59 -7.12
CA PRO A 125 -18.27 -21.02 -6.29
C PRO A 125 -16.87 -21.48 -6.73
N ALA A 126 -15.91 -20.56 -6.68
CA ALA A 126 -14.52 -20.83 -7.02
C ALA A 126 -13.65 -20.91 -5.76
N THR A 127 -12.67 -21.81 -5.79
CA THR A 127 -11.60 -21.89 -4.78
C THR A 127 -10.41 -21.07 -5.27
N LEU A 128 -9.96 -20.13 -4.43
CA LEU A 128 -8.75 -19.35 -4.66
C LEU A 128 -7.68 -19.77 -3.64
N GLU A 129 -6.51 -20.14 -4.12
CA GLU A 129 -5.38 -20.57 -3.28
C GLU A 129 -4.21 -19.58 -3.41
N LEU A 130 -3.80 -18.99 -2.29
CA LEU A 130 -2.59 -18.18 -2.20
C LEU A 130 -1.40 -19.07 -1.81
N VAL A 131 -0.54 -19.33 -2.79
CA VAL A 131 0.70 -20.12 -2.59
C VAL A 131 1.80 -19.20 -2.07
N SER A 132 2.48 -19.61 -1.00
CA SER A 132 3.54 -18.84 -0.34
C SER A 132 4.64 -19.77 0.20
N ASP A 133 5.27 -20.50 -0.71
CA ASP A 133 6.42 -21.37 -0.42
C ASP A 133 7.75 -20.73 -0.90
N ALA A 134 8.86 -21.46 -0.79
CA ALA A 134 10.18 -20.96 -1.16
C ALA A 134 10.36 -20.75 -2.68
N GLU A 135 9.65 -21.53 -3.52
CA GLU A 135 9.68 -21.42 -4.98
C GLU A 135 8.71 -20.33 -5.48
N HIS A 136 7.66 -20.05 -4.71
CA HIS A 136 6.60 -19.10 -5.01
C HIS A 136 6.40 -18.10 -3.85
N PRO A 137 7.38 -17.21 -3.57
CA PRO A 137 7.30 -16.29 -2.44
C PRO A 137 6.27 -15.18 -2.71
N SER A 138 5.06 -15.34 -2.15
CA SER A 138 4.07 -14.27 -2.13
C SER A 138 4.49 -13.18 -1.16
N CYS A 139 4.67 -11.95 -1.65
CA CYS A 139 5.13 -10.83 -0.84
C CYS A 139 4.40 -9.52 -1.16
N VAL A 140 4.52 -8.56 -0.23
CA VAL A 140 4.14 -7.16 -0.45
C VAL A 140 5.40 -6.31 -0.41
N GLN A 141 5.61 -5.49 -1.44
CA GLN A 141 6.71 -4.53 -1.48
C GLN A 141 6.21 -3.18 -0.96
N LEU A 142 6.78 -2.72 0.16
CA LEU A 142 6.37 -1.47 0.80
C LEU A 142 7.44 -0.39 0.58
N PRO A 143 7.07 0.81 0.12
CA PRO A 143 7.99 1.95 0.08
C PRO A 143 8.25 2.43 1.52
N VAL A 144 9.41 2.08 2.07
CA VAL A 144 9.84 2.56 3.38
C VAL A 144 10.67 3.82 3.17
N LEU A 145 10.20 4.96 3.67
CA LEU A 145 11.01 6.18 3.73
C LEU A 145 12.09 6.00 4.78
N ASP A 146 13.34 6.26 4.42
CA ASP A 146 14.45 6.21 5.36
C ASP A 146 14.20 7.21 6.51
N VAL A 147 14.65 6.83 7.71
CA VAL A 147 14.47 7.58 8.96
C VAL A 147 15.09 8.98 8.85
N GLU A 148 16.13 9.15 8.03
CA GLU A 148 16.67 10.47 7.72
C GLU A 148 15.63 11.37 7.02
N LEU A 149 14.93 10.88 5.99
CA LEU A 149 13.86 11.63 5.33
C LEU A 149 12.70 11.97 6.29
N ALA A 150 12.40 11.06 7.22
CA ALA A 150 11.36 11.26 8.24
C ALA A 150 11.73 12.35 9.26
N ARG A 151 13.03 12.56 9.53
CA ARG A 151 13.52 13.67 10.36
C ARG A 151 13.34 15.01 9.66
N TRP A 152 13.60 15.09 8.37
CA TRP A 152 13.41 16.33 7.59
C TRP A 152 11.94 16.77 7.52
N THR A 153 11.00 15.83 7.43
CA THR A 153 9.56 16.15 7.43
C THR A 153 8.98 16.46 8.82
N SER A 154 9.68 16.10 9.91
CA SER A 154 9.23 16.39 11.29
C SER A 154 9.84 17.67 11.87
N VAL A 155 10.94 18.18 11.31
CA VAL A 155 11.58 19.44 11.70
C VAL A 155 11.06 20.58 10.80
N GLY A 156 9.79 20.95 10.97
CA GLY A 156 9.28 22.30 10.68
C GLY A 156 9.07 22.71 9.20
N ARG A 157 7.92 23.35 8.96
CA ARG A 157 7.65 24.31 7.87
C ARG A 157 8.36 24.01 6.55
N LEU A 158 7.71 23.25 5.67
CA LEU A 158 7.89 23.50 4.24
C LEU A 158 7.50 24.97 4.01
N GLY A 159 8.50 25.82 3.77
CA GLY A 159 8.25 27.12 3.18
C GLY A 159 7.52 26.90 1.86
N ARG A 160 6.54 27.76 1.55
CA ARG A 160 5.86 27.76 0.25
C ARG A 160 6.91 27.77 -0.87
N GLY A 161 7.15 26.64 -1.53
CA GLY A 161 8.09 26.58 -2.65
C GLY A 161 8.62 25.20 -2.99
N ASP A 162 8.69 24.27 -2.04
CA ASP A 162 9.34 22.98 -2.30
C ASP A 162 8.33 21.95 -2.83
N VAL A 163 8.41 21.68 -4.14
CA VAL A 163 7.66 20.62 -4.82
C VAL A 163 8.58 19.40 -4.96
N LEU A 164 8.16 18.28 -4.39
CA LEU A 164 8.79 16.98 -4.63
C LEU A 164 8.21 16.42 -5.93
N GLU A 165 8.95 16.55 -7.04
CA GLU A 165 8.63 15.85 -8.27
C GLU A 165 9.30 14.46 -8.31
N THR A 166 8.52 13.46 -8.71
CA THR A 166 8.99 12.10 -8.93
C THR A 166 9.00 11.80 -10.42
N GLU A 167 10.18 11.73 -11.04
CA GLU A 167 10.35 11.14 -12.36
C GLU A 167 10.90 9.71 -12.27
N GLY A 168 10.29 8.78 -13.00
CA GLY A 168 10.94 7.51 -13.36
C GLY A 168 11.01 6.42 -12.28
N GLY A 169 9.97 6.22 -11.47
CA GLY A 169 9.77 4.96 -10.72
C GLY A 169 10.82 4.61 -9.66
N GLY A 170 11.73 5.53 -9.32
CA GLY A 170 12.67 5.41 -8.22
C GLY A 170 12.99 6.79 -7.67
N LEU A 171 12.86 6.98 -6.36
CA LEU A 171 13.14 8.25 -5.70
C LEU A 171 14.66 8.52 -5.78
N ARG A 172 15.11 9.38 -6.70
CA ARG A 172 16.47 9.95 -6.70
C ARG A 172 16.37 11.44 -6.45
N THR A 173 16.72 11.86 -5.24
CA THR A 173 16.78 13.28 -4.88
C THR A 173 18.11 13.87 -5.33
N TRP A 174 18.06 14.86 -6.23
CA TRP A 174 19.22 15.72 -6.52
C TRP A 174 19.23 16.87 -5.52
N VAL A 175 20.26 16.94 -4.68
CA VAL A 175 20.50 18.12 -3.84
C VAL A 175 21.21 19.15 -4.70
N ARG A 176 20.49 20.21 -5.10
CA ARG A 176 21.14 21.45 -5.53
C ARG A 176 21.65 22.14 -4.27
N ASP A 177 22.94 22.00 -4.03
CA ASP A 177 23.64 22.64 -2.94
C ASP A 177 23.70 24.17 -3.22
N SER A 178 22.61 24.89 -2.95
CA SER A 178 22.69 26.35 -2.81
C SER A 178 23.04 26.65 -1.35
N ILE A 179 24.31 26.45 -1.04
CA ILE A 179 24.94 27.10 0.09
C ILE A 179 24.85 28.61 -0.19
N ASP A 180 23.83 29.28 0.36
CA ASP A 180 23.85 30.75 0.48
C ASP A 180 24.87 31.09 1.57
N ARG A 181 26.13 31.15 1.16
CA ARG A 181 27.23 31.76 1.92
C ARG A 181 26.97 33.26 2.02
N ARG A 182 26.12 33.67 2.96
CA ARG A 182 26.26 35.01 3.56
C ARG A 182 27.14 34.89 4.80
N SER A 183 28.42 35.03 4.50
CA SER A 183 29.50 35.34 5.42
C SER A 183 29.20 36.58 6.26
N THR A 184 29.53 36.47 7.54
CA THR A 184 30.23 37.46 8.39
C THR A 184 29.58 38.83 8.60
N GLY A 185 29.21 39.09 9.86
CA GLY A 185 28.93 40.41 10.40
C GLY A 185 28.89 40.42 11.93
N TYR A 186 29.97 39.96 12.57
CA TYR A 186 30.20 40.16 14.00
C TYR A 186 30.88 41.53 14.17
N SER A 187 30.16 42.52 14.69
CA SER A 187 30.69 43.74 15.31
C SER A 187 29.93 43.88 16.63
N GLY A 188 30.53 43.75 17.81
CA GLY A 188 31.74 44.43 18.24
C GLY A 188 31.37 45.87 18.62
N ALA A 189 30.66 46.06 19.73
CA ALA A 189 30.47 47.37 20.34
C ALA A 189 30.79 47.30 21.83
N GLU A 190 31.78 48.11 22.19
CA GLU A 190 32.46 48.20 23.47
C GLU A 190 31.65 48.96 24.54
N ARG A 191 31.96 48.61 25.80
CA ARG A 191 32.02 49.39 27.04
C ARG A 191 31.28 50.75 27.11
N GLY A 192 30.40 50.85 28.11
CA GLY A 192 30.05 52.09 28.78
C GLY A 192 29.90 51.87 30.28
N SER A 193 31.00 52.04 31.02
CA SER A 193 31.01 52.17 32.48
C SER A 193 30.50 53.55 32.89
N GLY A 194 29.48 53.61 33.74
CA GLY A 194 29.01 54.84 34.36
C GLY A 194 28.33 54.52 35.69
N GLY A 195 29.10 54.54 36.77
CA GLY A 195 28.54 54.73 38.11
C GLY A 195 28.29 56.21 38.37
N LEU A 196 27.32 56.50 39.23
CA LEU A 196 27.40 57.52 40.28
C LEU A 196 26.13 57.46 41.13
N SER A 197 26.35 57.34 42.42
CA SER A 197 25.42 57.42 43.54
C SER A 197 24.91 58.85 43.78
N ALA A 198 23.68 58.97 44.27
CA ALA A 198 23.32 59.67 45.51
C ALA A 198 21.92 59.22 45.94
#